data_AF-A0A966SL85-F1
#
_entry.id   AF-A0A966SL85-F1
#
_cell.length_a   1.000
_cell.length_b   1.000
_cell.length_c   1.000
_cell.angle_alpha   90.00
_cell.angle_beta   90.00
_cell.angle_gamma   90.00
#
_symmetry.space_group_name_H-M   'P 1'
#
loop_
_entity.id
_entity.type
_entity.pdbx_description
1 polymer ?
#
loop_
_entity_poly.entity_id
_entity_poly.type
_entity_poly.pdbx_seq_one_letter_code
_entity_poly.pdbx_strand_id
1 'polypeptide(L)'
;MGSSADPEKRIAEHRAGRGAAYTKRYPAESVVSISPGDRFDEDAAVRRLMREHGIEFVRGGAYSQVKLTADDTAALHRELRAAVDACLRCGSRDHFVASCGQAA
;
A
#
# COMPACT_ATOMS: atom_id res chain seq x y z
N MET A 1 0.17 -6.65 4.88
CA MET A 1 -0.59 -7.60 4.02
C MET A 1 0.37 -8.67 3.50
N GLY A 2 -0.14 -9.83 3.10
CA GLY A 2 0.67 -10.88 2.49
C GLY A 2 -0.22 -12.00 1.93
N SER A 3 0.25 -12.67 0.87
CA SER A 3 -0.37 -13.85 0.29
C SER A 3 0.34 -15.15 0.70
N SER A 4 -0.40 -16.26 0.79
CA SER A 4 0.11 -17.61 1.06
C SER A 4 -0.92 -18.66 0.62
N ALA A 5 -0.44 -19.82 0.16
CA ALA A 5 -1.29 -21.01 -0.04
C ALA A 5 -1.68 -21.69 1.29
N ASP A 6 -0.93 -21.41 2.35
CA ASP A 6 -1.19 -21.85 3.72
C ASP A 6 -1.15 -20.61 4.64
N PRO A 7 -2.30 -19.96 4.89
CA PRO A 7 -2.37 -18.75 5.70
C PRO A 7 -2.01 -19.00 7.17
N GLU A 8 -2.40 -20.14 7.73
CA GLU A 8 -2.17 -20.45 9.16
C GLU A 8 -0.68 -20.59 9.47
N LYS A 9 0.03 -21.37 8.65
CA LYS A 9 1.48 -21.50 8.76
C LYS A 9 2.16 -20.14 8.61
N ARG A 10 1.72 -19.34 7.64
CA ARG A 10 2.28 -18.00 7.39
C ARG A 10 2.10 -17.10 8.61
N ILE A 11 0.91 -17.08 9.22
CA ILE A 11 0.64 -16.30 10.44
C ILE A 11 1.55 -16.78 11.59
N ALA A 12 1.74 -18.08 11.76
CA ALA A 12 2.65 -18.63 12.76
C ALA A 12 4.11 -18.20 12.53
N GLU A 13 4.59 -18.16 11.28
CA GLU A 13 5.92 -17.64 10.93
C GLU A 13 6.08 -16.17 11.32
N HIS A 14 5.07 -15.33 11.07
CA HIS A 14 5.08 -13.92 11.46
C HIS A 14 5.12 -13.77 12.99
N ARG A 15 4.30 -14.52 13.73
CA ARG A 15 4.30 -14.53 15.20
C ARG A 15 5.64 -14.99 15.78
N ALA A 16 6.32 -15.92 15.12
CA ALA A 16 7.64 -16.40 15.51
C ALA A 16 8.80 -15.47 15.10
N GLY A 17 8.53 -14.26 14.59
CA GLY A 17 9.56 -13.32 14.14
C GLY A 17 10.28 -13.74 12.84
N ARG A 18 9.75 -14.73 12.12
CA ARG A 18 10.29 -15.23 10.84
C ARG A 18 9.55 -14.69 9.62
N GLY A 19 8.67 -13.71 9.83
CA GLY A 19 7.89 -13.06 8.79
C GLY A 19 8.70 -12.18 7.81
N ALA A 20 7.96 -11.34 7.09
CA ALA A 20 8.51 -10.37 6.17
C ALA A 20 9.36 -9.31 6.90
N ALA A 21 10.25 -8.63 6.18
CA ALA A 21 11.12 -7.61 6.76
C ALA A 21 10.34 -6.51 7.50
N TYR A 22 9.17 -6.11 6.97
CA TYR A 22 8.32 -5.12 7.61
C TYR A 22 7.74 -5.61 8.95
N THR A 23 7.15 -6.80 8.98
CA THR A 23 6.53 -7.36 10.19
C THR A 23 7.55 -7.85 11.23
N LYS A 24 8.79 -8.12 10.81
CA LYS A 24 9.92 -8.31 11.72
C LYS A 24 10.29 -7.02 12.47
N ARG A 25 10.23 -5.88 11.78
CA ARG A 25 10.52 -4.56 12.37
C ARG A 25 9.34 -4.01 13.16
N TYR A 26 8.13 -4.24 12.67
CA TYR A 26 6.87 -3.81 13.27
C TYR A 26 5.96 -5.04 13.47
N PRO A 27 6.05 -5.70 14.64
CA PRO A 27 5.30 -6.93 14.90
C PRO A 27 3.80 -6.75 14.67
N ALA A 28 3.19 -7.73 13.99
CA ALA A 28 1.76 -7.74 13.77
C ALA A 28 1.02 -8.07 15.08
N GLU A 29 0.10 -7.20 15.48
CA GLU A 29 -0.71 -7.39 16.70
C GLU A 29 -1.83 -8.41 16.47
N SER A 30 -2.54 -8.29 15.35
CA SER A 30 -3.69 -9.14 15.04
C SER A 30 -3.85 -9.34 13.54
N VAL A 31 -4.62 -10.37 13.17
CA VAL A 31 -5.04 -10.64 11.78
C VAL A 31 -6.46 -10.09 11.63
N VAL A 32 -6.63 -9.11 10.75
CA VAL A 32 -7.92 -8.45 10.52
C VAL A 32 -8.83 -9.30 9.63
N SER A 33 -8.28 -9.90 8.57
CA SER A 33 -9.05 -10.73 7.64
C SER A 33 -8.14 -11.69 6.87
N ILE A 34 -8.75 -12.76 6.35
CA ILE A 34 -8.14 -13.70 5.40
C ILE A 34 -9.17 -13.90 4.28
N SER A 35 -8.76 -13.70 3.04
CA SER A 35 -9.62 -13.84 1.87
C SER A 35 -8.87 -14.55 0.74
N PRO A 36 -9.56 -15.36 -0.08
CA PRO A 36 -8.98 -15.88 -1.32
C PRO A 36 -8.74 -14.73 -2.30
N GLY A 37 -7.76 -14.90 -3.18
CA GLY A 37 -7.40 -13.91 -4.20
C GLY A 37 -6.05 -14.24 -4.83
N ASP A 38 -5.69 -13.48 -5.84
CA ASP A 38 -4.39 -13.57 -6.49
C ASP A 38 -3.45 -12.42 -6.09
N ARG A 39 -2.31 -12.30 -6.79
CA ARG A 39 -1.35 -11.23 -6.52
C ARG A 39 -1.86 -9.85 -6.91
N PHE A 40 -2.71 -9.74 -7.91
CA PHE A 40 -3.32 -8.46 -8.31
C PHE A 40 -4.33 -8.00 -7.26
N ASP A 41 -5.09 -8.93 -6.68
CA ASP A 41 -6.00 -8.64 -5.56
C ASP A 41 -5.23 -8.11 -4.34
N GLU A 42 -4.12 -8.75 -3.97
CA GLU A 42 -3.24 -8.28 -2.90
C GLU A 42 -2.77 -6.85 -3.17
N ASP A 43 -2.25 -6.61 -4.37
CA ASP A 43 -1.73 -5.32 -4.80
C ASP A 43 -2.79 -4.20 -4.79
N ALA A 44 -4.03 -4.53 -5.17
CA ALA A 44 -5.16 -3.61 -5.11
C ALA A 44 -5.56 -3.32 -3.66
N ALA A 45 -5.58 -4.33 -2.80
CA ALA A 45 -5.92 -4.17 -1.40
C ALA A 45 -4.85 -3.37 -0.63
N VAL A 46 -3.55 -3.58 -0.92
CA VAL A 46 -2.45 -2.76 -0.38
C VAL A 46 -2.67 -1.30 -0.72
N ARG A 47 -2.96 -0.97 -1.99
CA ARG A 47 -3.20 0.42 -2.42
C ARG A 47 -4.42 1.04 -1.75
N ARG A 48 -5.50 0.28 -1.56
CA ARG A 48 -6.70 0.74 -0.82
C ARG A 48 -6.35 1.09 0.63
N LEU A 49 -5.60 0.22 1.31
CA LEU A 49 -5.14 0.47 2.68
C LEU A 49 -4.16 1.65 2.75
N MET A 50 -3.26 1.79 1.79
CA MET A 50 -2.34 2.94 1.70
C MET A 50 -3.09 4.26 1.53
N ARG A 51 -4.19 4.27 0.77
CA ARG A 51 -5.07 5.45 0.66
C ARG A 51 -5.71 5.80 1.99
N GLU A 52 -6.16 4.79 2.74
CA GLU A 52 -6.89 4.98 3.99
C GLU A 52 -6.00 5.35 5.17
N HIS A 53 -4.86 4.66 5.31
CA HIS A 53 -3.98 4.79 6.46
C HIS A 53 -2.70 5.58 6.16
N GLY A 54 -2.37 5.80 4.88
CA GLY A 54 -1.14 6.45 4.42
C GLY A 54 -0.10 5.45 3.92
N ILE A 55 0.62 5.84 2.86
CA ILE A 55 1.67 5.03 2.23
C ILE A 55 2.83 4.69 3.17
N GLU A 56 3.02 5.45 4.24
CA GLU A 56 4.11 5.23 5.21
C GLU A 56 3.85 4.01 6.11
N PHE A 57 2.58 3.64 6.31
CA PHE A 57 2.14 2.70 7.35
C PHE A 57 1.71 1.33 6.82
N VAL A 58 1.73 1.14 5.50
CA VAL A 58 1.22 -0.09 4.87
C VAL A 58 2.29 -0.70 3.99
N ARG A 59 2.51 -2.02 4.12
CA ARG A 59 3.38 -2.82 3.24
C ARG A 59 2.73 -4.14 2.84
N GLY A 60 3.08 -4.60 1.64
CA GLY A 60 2.58 -5.83 1.02
C GLY A 60 2.74 -5.77 -0.50
N GLY A 61 2.46 -6.88 -1.19
CA GLY A 61 2.54 -6.93 -2.65
C GLY A 61 3.86 -6.38 -3.21
N ALA A 62 3.76 -5.56 -4.27
CA ALA A 62 4.90 -4.89 -4.90
C ALA A 62 5.66 -3.91 -3.97
N TYR A 63 5.01 -3.43 -2.90
CA TYR A 63 5.55 -2.43 -1.97
C TYR A 63 5.84 -3.04 -0.58
N SER A 64 6.52 -4.19 -0.55
CA SER A 64 6.83 -4.96 0.67
C SER A 64 8.12 -4.52 1.39
N GLN A 65 8.91 -3.65 0.78
CA GLN A 65 10.16 -3.08 1.31
C GLN A 65 9.91 -2.21 2.53
N VAL A 66 10.79 -2.29 3.53
CA VAL A 66 10.63 -1.54 4.80
C VAL A 66 10.57 -0.03 4.54
N LYS A 67 11.45 0.47 3.69
CA LYS A 67 11.46 1.86 3.22
C LYS A 67 11.12 1.88 1.74
N LEU A 68 10.11 2.67 1.37
CA LEU A 68 9.80 2.93 -0.04
C LEU A 68 10.90 3.79 -0.64
N THR A 69 11.20 3.57 -1.92
CA THR A 69 12.09 4.46 -2.66
C THR A 69 11.36 5.76 -3.01
N ALA A 70 12.12 6.77 -3.45
CA ALA A 70 11.52 8.01 -3.95
C ALA A 70 10.61 7.74 -5.16
N ASP A 71 11.01 6.81 -6.04
CA ASP A 71 10.23 6.42 -7.21
C ASP A 71 8.93 5.68 -6.82
N ASP A 72 9.01 4.75 -5.87
CA ASP A 72 7.81 4.07 -5.32
C ASP A 72 6.84 5.08 -4.74
N THR A 73 7.36 6.02 -3.96
CA THR A 73 6.58 7.08 -3.29
C THR A 73 5.90 7.97 -4.32
N ALA A 74 6.63 8.39 -5.36
CA ALA A 74 6.08 9.21 -6.44
C ALA A 74 5.02 8.46 -7.25
N ALA A 75 5.25 7.18 -7.55
CA ALA A 75 4.30 6.32 -8.25
C ALA A 75 3.01 6.13 -7.44
N LEU A 76 3.13 5.73 -6.17
CA LEU A 76 2.00 5.57 -5.26
C LEU A 76 1.19 6.86 -5.12
N HIS A 77 1.84 8.01 -4.89
CA HIS A 77 1.11 9.28 -4.82
C HIS A 77 0.35 9.58 -6.12
N ARG A 78 0.94 9.32 -7.28
CA ARG A 78 0.26 9.50 -8.56
C ARG A 78 -0.94 8.57 -8.70
N GLU A 79 -0.78 7.28 -8.42
CA GLU A 79 -1.83 6.27 -8.49
C GLU A 79 -3.00 6.59 -7.54
N LEU A 80 -2.68 6.94 -6.29
CA LEU A 80 -3.70 7.24 -5.27
C LEU A 80 -4.46 8.54 -5.58
N ARG A 81 -3.80 9.55 -6.15
CA ARG A 81 -4.46 10.77 -6.64
C ARG A 81 -5.38 10.48 -7.82
N ALA A 82 -4.90 9.67 -8.77
CA ALA A 82 -5.70 9.26 -9.92
C ALA A 82 -6.98 8.53 -9.50
N ALA A 83 -6.89 7.68 -8.47
CA ALA A 83 -8.03 6.91 -7.95
C ALA A 83 -9.15 7.76 -7.32
N VAL A 84 -8.94 9.06 -7.10
CA VAL A 84 -9.91 9.99 -6.49
C VAL A 84 -10.13 11.25 -7.33
N ASP A 85 -9.75 11.21 -8.62
CA ASP A 85 -9.82 12.33 -9.56
C ASP A 85 -9.12 13.61 -9.07
N ALA A 86 -8.05 13.45 -8.29
CA ALA A 86 -7.21 14.56 -7.85
C ALA A 86 -6.12 14.89 -8.87
N CYS A 87 -5.70 16.15 -8.91
CA CYS A 87 -4.57 16.62 -9.68
C CYS A 87 -3.32 15.77 -9.39
N LEU A 88 -2.78 15.11 -10.42
CA LEU A 88 -1.63 14.22 -10.26
C LEU A 88 -0.36 14.96 -9.79
N ARG A 89 -0.28 16.28 -9.98
CA ARG A 89 0.85 17.12 -9.56
C ARG A 89 0.71 17.57 -8.10
N CYS A 90 -0.35 18.28 -7.75
CA CYS A 90 -0.50 18.92 -6.42
C CYS A 90 -1.49 18.23 -5.49
N GLY A 91 -2.33 17.31 -5.98
CA GLY A 91 -3.33 16.61 -5.19
C GLY A 91 -4.63 17.38 -4.93
N SER A 92 -4.79 18.61 -5.42
CA SER A 92 -6.07 19.34 -5.37
C SER A 92 -7.15 18.57 -6.14
N ARG A 93 -8.39 18.63 -5.66
CA ARG A 93 -9.57 18.06 -6.32
C ARG A 93 -10.35 19.10 -7.14
N ASP A 94 -9.87 20.34 -7.17
CA ASP A 94 -10.55 21.46 -7.84
C ASP A 94 -10.21 21.51 -9.34
N HIS A 95 -9.11 20.88 -9.74
CA HIS A 95 -8.64 20.89 -11.12
C HIS A 95 -7.87 19.61 -11.48
N PHE A 96 -7.78 19.33 -12.78
CA PHE A 96 -6.90 18.29 -13.31
C PHE A 96 -5.50 18.82 -13.59
N VAL A 97 -4.53 17.92 -13.72
CA VAL A 97 -3.10 18.27 -13.90
C VAL A 97 -2.84 19.24 -15.07
N ALA A 98 -3.66 19.20 -16.12
CA ALA A 98 -3.56 20.12 -17.27
C ALA A 98 -3.75 21.59 -16.88
N SER A 99 -4.57 21.87 -15.85
CA SER A 99 -4.86 23.21 -15.34
C SER A 99 -4.04 23.56 -14.10
N CYS A 100 -3.08 22.71 -13.70
CA CYS A 100 -2.34 22.89 -12.46
C CYS A 100 -1.28 24.00 -12.55
N GLY A 101 -1.43 25.04 -11.74
CA GLY A 101 -0.51 26.19 -11.70
C GLY A 101 -0.85 27.28 -12.72
N GLN A 102 -1.97 27.15 -13.43
CA GLN A 102 -2.56 28.27 -14.13
C GLN A 102 -3.25 29.15 -13.08
N ALA A 103 -2.93 30.44 -13.04
CA ALA A 103 -3.71 31.39 -12.25
C ALA A 103 -5.14 31.41 -12.81
N ALA A 104 -6.13 31.38 -11.93
CA ALA A 104 -7.54 31.52 -12.30
C ALA A 104 -7.79 32.82 -13.06
#